data_AF-A0AAW8F3N7-F1
#
_entry.id   AF-A0AAW8F3N7-F1
#
_cell.length_a   1.000
_cell.length_b   1.000
_cell.length_c   1.000
_cell.angle_alpha   90.00
_cell.angle_beta   90.00
_cell.angle_gamma   90.00
#
_symmetry.space_group_name_H-M   'P 1'
#
loop_
_entity.id
_entity.type
_entity.pdbx_description
1 polymer ?
#
loop_
_entity_poly.entity_id
_entity_poly.type
_entity_poly.pdbx_seq_one_letter_code
_entity_poly.pdbx_strand_id
1 'polypeptide(L)'
;MGSPSSSTTRSGACSSTSPPDTSRAEQDRALCQAYAACYHWLEAGTPAHHGRGEYTIAQTAPAMGRPQVAAHHAPRYAELIAEHPDDFTDWDRAFATEVRARTAAATGTPDARELKARAQRLADRLADPHAREVVQDRLDRGPWFTREGQPDATGPTE
;
A
#
# COMPACT_ATOMS: atom_id res chain seq x y z
N MET A 1 -19.38 20.79 55.31
CA MET A 1 -20.51 21.12 54.41
C MET A 1 -20.14 22.42 53.72
N GLY A 2 -19.88 22.56 52.42
CA GLY A 2 -19.83 21.70 51.25
C GLY A 2 -19.44 22.65 50.11
N SER A 3 -18.26 22.48 49.52
CA SER A 3 -17.74 23.37 48.47
C SER A 3 -18.48 23.14 47.15
N PRO A 4 -18.73 24.17 46.31
CA PRO A 4 -19.35 23.96 45.02
C PRO A 4 -18.34 23.40 44.01
N SER A 5 -18.63 22.21 43.49
CA SER A 5 -17.95 21.59 42.36
C SER A 5 -18.13 22.43 41.10
N SER A 6 -17.02 22.94 40.54
CA SER A 6 -17.00 23.49 39.19
C SER A 6 -16.81 22.35 38.19
N SER A 7 -17.85 22.06 37.42
CA SER A 7 -17.86 21.07 36.35
C SER A 7 -17.25 21.67 35.09
N THR A 8 -15.96 21.43 34.85
CA THR A 8 -15.34 21.75 33.56
C THR A 8 -15.65 20.63 32.57
N THR A 9 -16.60 20.87 31.67
CA THR A 9 -16.84 20.04 30.49
C THR A 9 -15.61 20.12 29.57
N ARG A 10 -14.83 19.04 29.48
CA ARG A 10 -13.76 18.93 28.49
C ARG A 10 -14.39 18.55 27.15
N SER A 11 -14.58 19.54 26.28
CA SER A 11 -14.97 19.35 24.89
C SER A 11 -13.90 18.51 24.18
N GLY A 12 -14.23 17.24 23.91
CA GLY A 12 -13.42 16.34 23.11
C GLY A 12 -13.53 16.72 21.63
N ALA A 13 -12.79 17.73 21.21
CA ALA A 13 -12.51 17.93 19.80
C ALA A 13 -11.57 16.81 19.34
N CYS A 14 -12.09 15.89 18.54
CA CYS A 14 -11.27 14.94 17.79
C CYS A 14 -10.50 15.75 16.75
N SER A 15 -9.32 16.25 17.12
CA SER A 15 -8.36 16.77 16.16
C SER A 15 -8.04 15.65 15.19
N SER A 16 -8.20 15.92 13.90
CA SER A 16 -7.76 15.03 12.83
C SER A 16 -6.25 14.79 12.98
N THR A 17 -5.88 13.71 13.65
CA THR A 17 -4.49 13.30 13.80
C THR A 17 -4.04 12.84 12.43
N SER A 18 -3.25 13.67 11.73
CA SER A 18 -2.36 13.18 10.68
C SER A 18 -1.61 11.97 11.24
N PRO A 19 -1.43 10.88 10.47
CA PRO A 19 -0.73 9.71 10.97
C PRO A 19 0.62 10.15 11.54
N PRO A 20 1.03 9.61 12.70
CA PRO A 20 2.30 10.00 13.31
C PRO A 20 3.43 9.77 12.30
N ASP A 21 4.36 10.72 12.23
CA ASP A 21 5.64 10.51 11.54
C ASP A 21 6.30 9.27 12.16
N THR A 22 6.16 8.14 11.48
CA THR A 22 6.72 6.87 11.93
C THR A 22 8.22 7.01 11.91
N SER A 23 8.89 6.71 13.02
CA SER A 23 10.33 6.90 13.13
C SER A 23 11.06 6.09 12.05
N ARG A 24 12.22 6.57 11.59
CA ARG A 24 13.04 5.82 10.62
C ARG A 24 13.27 4.37 11.06
N ALA A 25 13.49 4.15 12.36
CA ALA A 25 13.68 2.83 12.93
C ALA A 25 12.44 1.93 12.78
N GLU A 26 11.24 2.47 12.98
CA GLU A 26 9.99 1.73 12.75
C GLU A 26 9.74 1.46 11.27
N GLN A 27 10.07 2.41 10.39
CA GLN A 27 9.97 2.22 8.94
C GLN A 27 10.91 1.10 8.45
N ASP A 28 12.17 1.13 8.88
CA ASP A 28 13.14 0.09 8.56
C ASP A 28 12.70 -1.26 9.14
N ARG A 29 12.15 -1.28 10.36
CA ARG A 29 11.61 -2.50 10.97
C ARG A 29 10.43 -3.08 10.17
N ALA A 30 9.52 -2.25 9.68
CA ALA A 30 8.40 -2.70 8.85
C ALA A 30 8.89 -3.37 7.55
N LEU A 31 9.89 -2.77 6.90
CA LEU A 31 10.48 -3.35 5.70
C LEU A 31 11.25 -4.66 5.99
N CYS A 32 12.02 -4.71 7.09
CA CYS A 32 12.68 -5.94 7.54
C CYS A 32 11.66 -7.07 7.82
N GLN A 33 10.51 -6.76 8.42
CA GLN A 33 9.44 -7.74 8.65
C GLN A 33 8.85 -8.25 7.35
N ALA A 34 8.60 -7.38 6.36
CA ALA A 34 8.12 -7.78 5.05
C ALA A 34 9.12 -8.72 4.35
N TYR A 35 10.41 -8.39 4.38
CA TYR A 35 11.46 -9.27 3.85
C TYR A 35 11.56 -10.61 4.60
N ALA A 36 11.51 -10.59 5.93
CA ALA A 36 11.55 -11.83 6.72
C ALA A 36 10.34 -12.73 6.45
N ALA A 37 9.15 -12.16 6.30
CA ALA A 37 7.94 -12.89 5.92
C ALA A 37 8.06 -13.47 4.51
N CYS A 38 8.55 -12.69 3.55
CA CYS A 38 8.78 -13.15 2.18
C CYS A 38 9.79 -14.29 2.14
N TYR A 39 10.91 -14.15 2.86
CA TYR A 39 11.94 -15.18 2.97
C TYR A 39 11.39 -16.47 3.61
N HIS A 40 10.63 -16.36 4.70
CA HIS A 40 9.99 -17.53 5.31
C HIS A 40 9.12 -18.30 4.31
N TRP A 41 8.32 -17.59 3.51
CA TRP A 41 7.46 -18.22 2.51
C TRP A 41 8.21 -18.72 1.27
N LEU A 42 9.34 -18.11 0.94
CA LEU A 42 10.24 -18.64 -0.08
C LEU A 42 10.78 -20.02 0.32
N GLU A 43 11.17 -20.19 1.58
CA GLU A 43 11.79 -21.43 2.07
C GLU A 43 10.76 -22.53 2.41
N ALA A 44 9.61 -22.16 2.96
CA ALA A 44 8.66 -23.13 3.53
C ALA A 44 7.27 -23.13 2.85
N GLY A 45 7.02 -22.19 1.94
CA GLY A 45 5.71 -21.96 1.35
C GLY A 45 5.50 -22.61 -0.02
N THR A 46 4.41 -22.20 -0.67
CA THR A 46 4.10 -22.51 -2.07
C THR A 46 4.49 -21.30 -2.93
N PRO A 47 4.50 -21.41 -4.27
CA PRO A 47 4.69 -20.24 -5.13
C PRO A 47 3.72 -19.10 -4.81
N ALA A 48 2.49 -19.42 -4.42
CA ALA A 48 1.51 -18.43 -3.99
C ALA A 48 1.86 -17.72 -2.68
N HIS A 49 2.39 -18.45 -1.70
CA HIS A 49 2.89 -17.84 -0.47
C HIS A 49 4.06 -16.89 -0.75
N HIS A 50 5.02 -17.32 -1.57
CA HIS A 50 6.15 -16.47 -1.98
C HIS A 50 5.67 -15.22 -2.73
N GLY A 51 4.77 -15.37 -3.71
CA GLY A 51 4.22 -14.24 -4.46
C GLY A 51 3.49 -13.22 -3.57
N ARG A 52 2.76 -13.67 -2.56
CA ARG A 52 2.12 -12.76 -1.59
C ARG A 52 3.13 -12.08 -0.66
N GLY A 53 4.30 -12.71 -0.44
CA GLY A 53 5.47 -12.07 0.18
C GLY A 53 6.02 -10.93 -0.67
N GLU A 54 6.21 -11.16 -1.96
CA GLU A 54 6.63 -10.13 -2.95
C GLU A 54 5.66 -8.94 -2.97
N TYR A 55 4.35 -9.21 -2.98
CA TYR A 55 3.31 -8.19 -2.84
C TYR A 55 3.44 -7.39 -1.54
N THR A 56 3.70 -8.07 -0.42
CA THR A 56 3.84 -7.43 0.91
C THR A 56 5.02 -6.47 0.94
N ILE A 57 6.16 -6.82 0.32
CA ILE A 57 7.30 -5.91 0.19
C ILE A 57 6.92 -4.72 -0.69
N ALA A 58 6.32 -4.99 -1.85
CA ALA A 58 5.99 -3.98 -2.84
C ALA A 58 4.97 -2.95 -2.34
N GLN A 59 3.98 -3.34 -1.53
CA GLN A 59 3.03 -2.39 -0.95
C GLN A 59 3.59 -1.60 0.25
N THR A 60 4.55 -2.17 0.99
CA THR A 60 5.10 -1.58 2.21
C THR A 60 6.16 -0.54 1.87
N ALA A 61 7.05 -0.84 0.92
CA ALA A 61 8.20 0.00 0.63
C ALA A 61 7.89 1.46 0.20
N PRO A 62 6.85 1.74 -0.62
CA PRO A 62 6.51 3.12 -0.99
C PRO A 62 6.07 3.96 0.21
N ALA A 63 5.34 3.36 1.16
CA ALA A 63 4.92 4.03 2.39
C ALA A 63 6.09 4.42 3.29
N MET A 64 7.24 3.73 3.15
CA MET A 64 8.50 4.00 3.86
C MET A 64 9.47 4.88 3.05
N GLY A 65 9.00 5.49 1.95
CA GLY A 65 9.83 6.33 1.08
C GLY A 65 10.89 5.55 0.30
N ARG A 66 10.62 4.28 -0.07
CA ARG A 66 11.50 3.43 -0.88
C ARG A 66 10.78 2.89 -2.12
N PRO A 67 10.24 3.74 -3.02
CA PRO A 67 9.43 3.28 -4.16
C PRO A 67 10.20 2.40 -5.15
N GLN A 68 11.54 2.53 -5.24
CA GLN A 68 12.37 1.68 -6.10
C GLN A 68 12.40 0.21 -5.67
N VAL A 69 12.24 -0.06 -4.37
CA VAL A 69 12.10 -1.44 -3.87
C VAL A 69 10.79 -2.04 -4.40
N ALA A 70 9.70 -1.28 -4.40
CA ALA A 70 8.44 -1.73 -4.99
C ALA A 70 8.54 -1.96 -6.50
N ALA A 71 9.35 -1.18 -7.21
CA ALA A 71 9.64 -1.38 -8.63
C ALA A 71 10.36 -2.71 -8.93
N HIS A 72 11.08 -3.26 -7.95
CA HIS A 72 11.70 -4.58 -8.08
C HIS A 72 10.72 -5.72 -7.77
N HIS A 73 9.94 -5.61 -6.69
CA HIS A 73 9.10 -6.71 -6.19
C HIS A 73 7.71 -6.80 -6.86
N ALA A 74 7.12 -5.68 -7.29
CA ALA A 74 5.80 -5.70 -7.93
C ALA A 74 5.76 -6.50 -9.26
N PRO A 75 6.76 -6.40 -10.15
CA PRO A 75 6.84 -7.27 -11.33
C PRO A 75 7.02 -8.74 -10.96
N ARG A 76 7.85 -9.06 -9.95
CA ARG A 76 8.11 -10.44 -9.54
C ARG A 76 6.86 -11.16 -9.07
N TYR A 77 5.96 -10.47 -8.36
CA TYR A 77 4.66 -11.05 -8.01
C TYR A 77 3.82 -11.42 -9.25
N ALA A 78 3.79 -10.53 -10.27
CA ALA A 78 3.07 -10.80 -11.51
C ALA A 78 3.69 -11.96 -12.32
N GLU A 79 5.02 -12.07 -12.30
CA GLU A 79 5.76 -13.19 -12.92
C GLU A 79 5.42 -14.51 -12.23
N LEU A 80 5.44 -14.58 -10.90
CA LEU A 80 5.09 -15.78 -10.15
C LEU A 80 3.66 -16.26 -10.46
N ILE A 81 2.70 -15.33 -10.59
CA ILE A 81 1.32 -15.67 -10.99
C ILE A 81 1.27 -16.27 -12.40
N ALA A 82 2.10 -15.77 -13.32
CA ALA A 82 2.17 -16.27 -14.69
C ALA A 82 2.90 -17.61 -14.79
N GLU A 83 3.94 -17.81 -13.98
CA GLU A 83 4.73 -19.04 -13.90
C GLU A 83 3.93 -20.19 -13.24
N HIS A 84 3.06 -19.88 -12.28
CA HIS A 84 2.36 -20.88 -11.44
C HIS A 84 0.85 -20.63 -11.33
N PRO A 85 0.10 -20.51 -12.45
CA PRO A 85 -1.28 -20.02 -12.43
C PRO A 85 -2.25 -20.84 -11.56
N ASP A 86 -1.98 -22.14 -11.37
CA ASP A 86 -2.81 -23.05 -10.57
C ASP A 86 -2.63 -22.87 -9.05
N ASP A 87 -1.52 -22.27 -8.61
CA ASP A 87 -1.28 -21.97 -7.20
C ASP A 87 -1.96 -20.68 -6.75
N PHE A 88 -2.33 -19.81 -7.71
CA PHE A 88 -2.91 -18.50 -7.45
C PHE A 88 -4.41 -18.46 -7.74
N THR A 89 -5.02 -17.40 -7.26
CA THR A 89 -6.45 -17.16 -7.32
C THR A 89 -6.72 -15.81 -8.01
N ASP A 90 -7.93 -15.58 -8.53
CA ASP A 90 -8.18 -14.44 -9.42
C ASP A 90 -7.92 -13.06 -8.77
N TRP A 91 -8.11 -12.93 -7.45
CA TRP A 91 -7.76 -11.73 -6.70
C TRP A 91 -6.25 -11.43 -6.71
N ASP A 92 -5.38 -12.42 -6.83
CA ASP A 92 -3.93 -12.22 -6.94
C ASP A 92 -3.60 -11.43 -8.22
N ARG A 93 -4.29 -11.69 -9.33
CA ARG A 93 -4.12 -10.91 -10.59
C ARG A 93 -4.58 -9.46 -10.43
N ALA A 94 -5.65 -9.23 -9.67
CA ALA A 94 -6.11 -7.89 -9.36
C ALA A 94 -5.09 -7.14 -8.49
N PHE A 95 -4.56 -7.79 -7.45
CA PHE A 95 -3.54 -7.22 -6.58
C PHE A 95 -2.19 -6.99 -7.25
N ALA A 96 -1.74 -7.90 -8.11
CA ALA A 96 -0.53 -7.71 -8.90
C ALA A 96 -0.65 -6.49 -9.82
N THR A 97 -1.84 -6.24 -10.39
CA THR A 97 -2.07 -5.05 -11.20
C THR A 97 -2.19 -3.79 -10.34
N GLU A 98 -2.84 -3.87 -9.17
CA GLU A 98 -2.98 -2.77 -8.20
C GLU A 98 -1.61 -2.30 -7.69
N VAL A 99 -0.77 -3.21 -7.20
CA VAL A 99 0.54 -2.86 -6.65
C VAL A 99 1.48 -2.31 -7.73
N ARG A 100 1.39 -2.81 -8.96
CA ARG A 100 2.11 -2.22 -10.10
C ARG A 100 1.62 -0.81 -10.40
N ALA A 101 0.31 -0.55 -10.35
CA ALA A 101 -0.24 0.78 -10.50
C ALA A 101 0.25 1.73 -9.39
N ARG A 102 0.32 1.24 -8.14
CA ARG A 102 0.86 1.99 -6.99
C ARG A 102 2.31 2.35 -7.19
N THR A 103 3.12 1.35 -7.53
CA THR A 103 4.53 1.52 -7.81
C THR A 103 4.74 2.54 -8.91
N ALA A 104 4.02 2.39 -10.03
CA ALA A 104 4.05 3.30 -11.15
C ALA A 104 3.72 4.74 -10.74
N ALA A 105 2.67 4.92 -9.94
CA ALA A 105 2.28 6.24 -9.47
C ALA A 105 3.34 6.85 -8.51
N ALA A 106 3.95 6.03 -7.66
CA ALA A 106 4.98 6.45 -6.70
C ALA A 106 6.33 6.74 -7.36
N THR A 107 6.64 6.10 -8.50
CA THR A 107 7.87 6.33 -9.27
C THR A 107 7.68 7.34 -10.41
N GLY A 108 6.45 7.80 -10.65
CA GLY A 108 6.13 8.79 -11.68
C GLY A 108 6.10 8.22 -13.11
N THR A 109 5.85 6.92 -13.28
CA THR A 109 5.73 6.32 -14.62
C THR A 109 4.36 6.62 -15.24
N PRO A 110 4.30 6.81 -16.57
CA PRO A 110 3.08 7.29 -17.25
C PRO A 110 1.93 6.25 -17.27
N ASP A 111 2.24 4.97 -17.06
CA ASP A 111 1.29 3.86 -17.11
C ASP A 111 0.41 3.71 -15.86
N ALA A 112 0.66 4.49 -14.80
CA ALA A 112 0.00 4.35 -13.51
C ALA A 112 -1.54 4.42 -13.58
N ARG A 113 -2.09 5.35 -14.37
CA ARG A 113 -3.55 5.52 -14.54
C ARG A 113 -4.18 4.35 -15.29
N GLU A 114 -3.50 3.86 -16.33
CA GLU A 114 -3.96 2.72 -17.11
C GLU A 114 -3.94 1.44 -16.28
N LEU A 115 -2.85 1.21 -15.53
CA LEU A 115 -2.73 0.07 -14.62
C LEU A 115 -3.81 0.12 -13.54
N LYS A 116 -4.07 1.29 -12.94
CA LYS A 116 -5.16 1.42 -11.95
C LYS A 116 -6.52 1.07 -12.57
N ALA A 117 -6.81 1.57 -13.77
CA ALA A 117 -8.05 1.24 -14.47
C ALA A 117 -8.15 -0.26 -14.82
N ARG A 118 -7.03 -0.90 -15.15
CA ARG A 118 -6.97 -2.35 -15.39
C ARG A 118 -7.22 -3.13 -14.10
N ALA A 119 -6.64 -2.71 -12.97
CA ALA A 119 -6.89 -3.32 -11.67
C ALA A 119 -8.36 -3.23 -11.28
N GLN A 120 -9.02 -2.07 -11.50
CA GLN A 120 -10.46 -1.92 -11.29
C GLN A 120 -11.27 -2.92 -12.12
N ARG A 121 -10.99 -3.03 -13.43
CA ARG A 121 -11.68 -4.02 -14.29
C ARG A 121 -11.49 -5.46 -13.84
N LEU A 122 -10.35 -5.79 -13.21
CA LEU A 122 -10.11 -7.12 -12.65
C LEU A 122 -10.91 -7.32 -11.37
N ALA A 123 -10.93 -6.33 -10.48
CA ALA A 123 -11.73 -6.34 -9.25
C ALA A 123 -13.23 -6.55 -9.55
N ASP A 124 -13.77 -5.82 -10.52
CA ASP A 124 -15.19 -5.91 -10.92
C ASP A 124 -15.59 -7.33 -11.37
N ARG A 125 -14.66 -8.10 -11.94
CA ARG A 125 -14.89 -9.47 -12.43
C ARG A 125 -14.69 -10.55 -11.38
N LEU A 126 -14.19 -10.23 -10.19
CA LEU A 126 -14.03 -11.23 -9.12
C LEU A 126 -15.39 -11.83 -8.76
N ALA A 127 -15.48 -13.15 -8.68
CA ALA A 127 -16.73 -13.83 -8.36
C ALA A 127 -17.10 -13.66 -6.88
N ASP A 128 -16.11 -13.73 -5.99
CA ASP A 128 -16.28 -13.56 -4.55
C ASP A 128 -16.49 -12.07 -4.18
N PRO A 129 -17.65 -11.70 -3.59
CA PRO A 129 -17.90 -10.34 -3.14
C PRO A 129 -16.90 -9.85 -2.09
N HIS A 130 -16.43 -10.73 -1.19
CA HIS A 130 -15.50 -10.33 -0.14
C HIS A 130 -14.12 -9.98 -0.73
N ALA A 131 -13.60 -10.81 -1.64
CA ALA A 131 -12.40 -10.48 -2.39
C ALA A 131 -12.53 -9.16 -3.17
N ARG A 132 -13.71 -8.88 -3.77
CA ARG A 132 -13.98 -7.61 -4.45
C ARG A 132 -13.87 -6.42 -3.50
N GLU A 133 -14.48 -6.49 -2.31
CA GLU A 133 -14.41 -5.44 -1.30
C GLU A 133 -12.97 -5.16 -0.86
N VAL A 134 -12.18 -6.21 -0.63
CA VAL A 134 -10.77 -6.09 -0.18
C VAL A 134 -9.89 -5.44 -1.25
N VAL A 135 -10.06 -5.79 -2.53
CA VAL A 135 -9.34 -5.14 -3.63
C VAL A 135 -9.82 -3.69 -3.82
N GLN A 136 -11.12 -3.44 -3.71
CA GLN A 136 -11.69 -2.10 -3.87
C GLN A 136 -11.19 -1.14 -2.79
N ASP A 137 -11.17 -1.56 -1.52
CA ASP A 137 -10.61 -0.77 -0.41
C ASP A 137 -9.15 -0.34 -0.71
N ARG A 138 -8.37 -1.24 -1.32
CA ARG A 138 -7.00 -0.95 -1.74
C ARG A 138 -6.96 0.02 -2.93
N LEU A 139 -7.87 -0.06 -3.88
CA LEU A 139 -7.97 0.88 -5.02
C LEU A 139 -8.45 2.28 -4.61
N ASP A 140 -9.26 2.37 -3.57
CA ASP A 140 -9.84 3.63 -3.09
C ASP A 140 -8.88 4.41 -2.19
N ARG A 141 -7.99 3.72 -1.45
CA ARG A 141 -7.00 4.37 -0.59
C ARG A 141 -6.05 5.27 -1.38
N GLY A 142 -6.10 6.58 -1.18
CA GLY A 142 -5.11 7.52 -1.72
C GLY A 142 -3.84 7.60 -0.85
N PRO A 143 -2.88 8.45 -1.24
CA PRO A 143 -2.82 9.18 -2.51
C PRO A 143 -2.42 8.26 -3.67
N TRP A 144 -2.91 8.56 -4.88
CA TRP A 144 -2.51 7.87 -6.11
C TRP A 144 -1.61 8.75 -6.94
N PHE A 145 -2.12 9.92 -7.33
CA PHE A 145 -1.41 10.87 -8.16
C PHE A 145 -1.33 12.15 -7.33
N THR A 146 -0.25 12.33 -6.58
CA THR A 146 0.01 13.60 -5.90
C THR A 146 0.05 14.67 -6.99
N ARG A 147 -0.70 15.77 -6.80
CA ARG A 147 -0.93 16.82 -7.82
C ARG A 147 0.37 17.19 -8.53
N GLU A 148 0.34 17.15 -9.87
CA GLU A 148 1.35 17.79 -10.71
C GLU A 148 1.57 19.24 -10.22
N GLY A 149 2.80 19.57 -9.83
CA GLY A 149 3.24 20.94 -9.57
C GLY A 149 2.62 21.63 -8.35
N GLN A 150 3.24 21.45 -7.17
CA GLN A 150 3.25 22.50 -6.16
C GLN A 150 4.68 23.07 -6.15
N PRO A 151 4.91 24.34 -6.52
CA PRO A 151 6.22 24.95 -6.31
C PRO A 151 6.51 24.94 -4.81
N ASP A 152 7.77 24.64 -4.47
CA ASP A 152 8.29 24.66 -3.11
C ASP A 152 7.93 26.00 -2.46
N ALA A 153 7.06 25.95 -1.45
CA ALA A 153 6.63 27.13 -0.70
C ALA A 153 7.69 27.50 0.33
N THR A 154 8.95 27.64 -0.11
CA THR A 154 10.01 28.29 0.66
C THR A 154 11.02 28.93 -0.30
N GLY A 155 10.59 29.99 -0.98
CA GLY A 155 11.56 30.97 -1.48
C GLY A 155 12.22 31.66 -0.29
N PRO A 156 13.52 32.02 -0.35
CA PRO A 156 14.18 32.67 0.75
C PRO A 156 13.53 34.04 1.00
N THR A 157 13.12 34.28 2.25
CA THR A 157 12.83 35.62 2.74
C THR A 157 14.14 36.39 2.79
N GLU A 158 14.30 37.38 1.89
CA GLU A 158 15.26 38.48 2.09
C GLU A 158 14.85 39.34 3.30
#